data_AF-A0A938DMA7-F1
#
_entry.id   AF-A0A938DMA7-F1
#
_cell.length_a   1.000
_cell.length_b   1.000
_cell.length_c   1.000
_cell.angle_alpha   90.00
_cell.angle_beta   90.00
_cell.angle_gamma   90.00
#
_symmetry.space_group_name_H-M   'P 1'
#
loop_
_entity.id
_entity.type
_entity.pdbx_description
1 polymer ?
#
loop_
_entity_poly.entity_id
_entity_poly.type
_entity_poly.pdbx_seq_one_letter_code
_entity_poly.pdbx_strand_id
1 'polypeptide(L)'
;MSEIPRIISVDDHVVEPPDLWTERLPEKYRERGPRVVREKAKFAFVGGVFSFERDAADGEWCDIWLYDDLVYPFPKLSAAIGFPDLDNTPVTFDEIRPGCWKQADRLADMAANWTDASICFPNVLPRFAGQTFMERQDKELALACVQVYNDWIIDEWCAGDGYGKLIPLTIVPLWDAELAAAEVRRCADKGSYAVAFSENPHPLGLPSVHDKDRFWDPFFRACDETGTVVNMHIGSSSKMPSTSPDAPFIISSTLTFANAMGSFCDFIFSGTLERFTNLRLAYSEGQVGWAPYVMERADKLWEERAANSFGSDLPHPPSSYVPGRIWFCIFDDEVGLANRNLVGMDQITFEVDYPHADSTFPHTKETAQLICDKAGLNDDERYKLMRGNAINLYDLQRWGITE
;
A
#
# COMPACT_ATOMS: atom_id res chain seq x y z
N MET A 1 0.57 -29.29 16.18
CA MET A 1 -0.23 -28.39 15.32
C MET A 1 0.32 -28.54 13.91
N SER A 2 -0.53 -28.47 12.90
CA SER A 2 -0.16 -28.48 11.48
C SER A 2 0.73 -27.28 11.16
N GLU A 3 1.68 -27.45 10.24
CA GLU A 3 2.49 -26.34 9.73
C GLU A 3 1.60 -25.40 8.91
N ILE A 4 1.74 -24.09 9.11
CA ILE A 4 0.99 -23.11 8.31
C ILE A 4 1.39 -23.21 6.82
N PRO A 5 0.44 -22.99 5.90
CA PRO A 5 0.76 -22.89 4.48
C PRO A 5 1.80 -21.82 4.20
N ARG A 6 2.42 -21.89 3.02
CA ARG A 6 3.29 -20.82 2.54
C ARG A 6 2.49 -19.54 2.32
N ILE A 7 3.11 -18.41 2.61
CA ILE A 7 2.46 -17.11 2.71
C ILE A 7 2.39 -16.42 1.35
N ILE A 8 1.25 -15.77 1.08
CA ILE A 8 1.12 -14.73 0.07
C ILE A 8 1.02 -13.41 0.82
N SER A 9 2.07 -12.59 0.73
CA SER A 9 2.08 -11.26 1.32
C SER A 9 1.33 -10.29 0.41
N VAL A 10 0.26 -9.67 0.92
CA VAL A 10 -0.50 -8.69 0.13
C VAL A 10 -0.01 -7.25 0.29
N ASP A 11 0.95 -7.04 1.19
CA ASP A 11 1.64 -5.77 1.38
C ASP A 11 3.12 -6.01 1.66
N ASP A 12 3.93 -5.48 0.76
CA ASP A 12 5.38 -5.37 0.79
C ASP A 12 5.72 -4.13 -0.06
N HIS A 13 6.99 -3.76 -0.09
CA HIS A 13 7.48 -2.62 -0.84
C HIS A 13 8.69 -2.99 -1.69
N VAL A 14 8.81 -2.31 -2.82
CA VAL A 14 10.04 -2.33 -3.62
C VAL A 14 10.66 -0.94 -3.62
N VAL A 15 11.93 -0.86 -3.22
CA VAL A 15 12.72 0.35 -3.40
C VAL A 15 13.05 0.45 -4.88
N GLU A 16 12.66 1.54 -5.52
CA GLU A 16 12.86 1.70 -6.96
C GLU A 16 14.36 1.70 -7.29
N PRO A 17 14.81 0.96 -8.32
CA PRO A 17 16.21 0.97 -8.72
C PRO A 17 16.71 2.39 -9.02
N PRO A 18 17.95 2.72 -8.62
CA PRO A 18 18.47 4.10 -8.72
C PRO A 18 18.58 4.60 -10.18
N ASP A 19 18.58 3.69 -11.14
CA ASP A 19 18.67 3.90 -12.58
C ASP A 19 17.31 3.79 -13.30
N LEU A 20 16.22 3.48 -12.57
CA LEU A 20 14.90 3.18 -13.15
C LEU A 20 14.48 4.22 -14.21
N TRP A 21 14.44 5.49 -13.82
CA TRP A 21 14.01 6.57 -14.70
C TRP A 21 15.11 7.12 -15.59
N THR A 22 16.38 7.10 -15.16
CA THR A 22 17.48 7.67 -15.96
C THR A 22 17.75 6.85 -17.22
N GLU A 23 17.50 5.54 -17.18
CA GLU A 23 17.59 4.67 -18.35
C GLU A 23 16.36 4.76 -19.28
N ARG A 24 15.17 4.90 -18.69
CA ARG A 24 13.89 4.69 -19.40
C ARG A 24 13.21 5.98 -19.86
N LEU A 25 13.46 7.12 -19.22
CA LEU A 25 12.87 8.38 -19.65
C LEU A 25 13.46 8.85 -21.00
N PRO A 26 12.63 9.50 -21.85
CA PRO A 26 13.11 10.22 -23.03
C PRO A 26 14.25 11.18 -22.69
N GLU A 27 15.22 11.32 -23.60
CA GLU A 27 16.43 12.13 -23.38
C GLU A 27 16.13 13.56 -22.89
N LYS A 28 15.09 14.21 -23.45
CA LYS A 28 14.63 15.56 -23.05
C LYS A 28 14.27 15.69 -21.57
N TYR A 29 13.99 14.58 -20.89
CA TYR A 29 13.55 14.56 -19.49
C TYR A 29 14.61 14.04 -18.53
N ARG A 30 15.71 13.43 -18.97
CA ARG A 30 16.66 12.73 -18.08
C ARG A 30 17.32 13.64 -17.03
N GLU A 31 17.61 14.89 -17.37
CA GLU A 31 18.20 15.84 -16.40
C GLU A 31 17.20 16.37 -15.37
N ARG A 32 15.90 16.32 -15.70
CA ARG A 32 14.81 16.83 -14.87
C ARG A 32 14.11 15.72 -14.09
N GLY A 33 14.05 14.52 -14.66
CA GLY A 33 13.39 13.35 -14.11
C GLY A 33 14.10 12.78 -12.87
N PRO A 34 13.49 11.76 -12.25
CA PRO A 34 14.02 11.16 -11.05
C PRO A 34 15.41 10.57 -11.26
N ARG A 35 16.32 10.88 -10.32
CA ARG A 35 17.68 10.35 -10.30
C ARG A 35 18.22 10.36 -8.87
N VAL A 36 19.21 9.52 -8.61
CA VAL A 36 19.89 9.46 -7.32
C VAL A 36 21.24 10.16 -7.40
N VAL A 37 21.58 10.94 -6.37
CA VAL A 37 22.94 11.45 -6.11
C VAL A 37 23.40 11.02 -4.73
N ARG A 38 24.70 10.79 -4.57
CA ARG A 38 25.29 10.44 -3.27
C ARG A 38 25.97 11.64 -2.63
N GLU A 39 25.50 12.01 -1.45
CA GLU A 39 26.01 13.15 -0.69
C GLU A 39 26.06 12.81 0.80
N LYS A 40 26.80 13.59 1.59
CA LYS A 40 26.68 13.50 3.04
C LYS A 40 25.44 14.27 3.50
N ALA A 41 24.63 13.64 4.35
CA ALA A 41 23.45 14.26 4.92
C ALA A 41 23.40 14.07 6.44
N LYS A 42 22.68 14.98 7.11
CA LYS A 42 22.29 14.83 8.50
C LYS A 42 20.79 14.95 8.61
N PHE A 43 20.16 13.99 9.28
CA PHE A 43 18.72 14.05 9.53
C PHE A 43 18.47 14.54 10.95
N ALA A 44 17.35 15.25 11.12
CA ALA A 44 16.85 15.64 12.42
C ALA A 44 15.33 15.45 12.45
N PHE A 45 14.86 14.87 13.55
CA PHE A 45 13.44 14.62 13.78
C PHE A 45 13.03 15.24 15.11
N VAL A 46 12.30 16.36 15.06
CA VAL A 46 11.92 17.13 16.26
C VAL A 46 10.41 17.31 16.27
N GLY A 47 9.73 16.78 17.29
CA GLY A 47 8.28 16.93 17.47
C GLY A 47 7.45 16.40 16.29
N GLY A 48 7.85 15.27 15.70
CA GLY A 48 7.15 14.70 14.54
C GLY A 48 7.54 15.32 13.19
N VAL A 49 8.43 16.32 13.17
CA VAL A 49 8.86 17.00 11.95
C VAL A 49 10.21 16.48 11.50
N PHE A 50 10.25 15.92 10.29
CA PHE A 50 11.46 15.51 9.61
C PHE A 50 12.15 16.70 8.93
N SER A 51 13.47 16.79 9.08
CA SER A 51 14.32 17.78 8.42
C SER A 51 15.68 17.17 8.10
N PHE A 52 16.38 17.75 7.14
CA PHE A 52 17.70 17.29 6.74
C PHE A 52 18.61 18.44 6.28
N GLU A 53 19.91 18.23 6.44
CA GLU A 53 20.98 19.06 5.90
C GLU A 53 21.74 18.25 4.84
N ARG A 54 22.01 18.84 3.68
CA ARG A 54 22.81 18.25 2.59
C ARG A 54 24.22 18.79 2.58
N ASP A 55 25.12 18.01 1.99
CA ASP A 55 26.56 18.29 1.95
C ASP A 55 27.14 18.60 3.34
N ALA A 56 26.59 17.93 4.36
CA ALA A 56 27.00 18.11 5.74
C ALA A 56 28.38 17.47 5.93
N ALA A 57 29.42 18.26 6.19
CA ALA A 57 30.81 17.77 6.26
C ALA A 57 30.99 16.60 7.27
N ASP A 58 30.27 16.68 8.38
CA ASP A 58 30.19 15.70 9.47
C ASP A 58 28.87 14.90 9.45
N GLY A 59 28.20 14.85 8.29
CA GLY A 59 27.07 13.96 8.03
C GLY A 59 27.47 12.56 7.56
N GLU A 60 26.45 11.72 7.38
CA GLU A 60 26.55 10.33 6.93
C GLU A 60 26.24 10.22 5.44
N TRP A 61 26.77 9.22 4.75
CA TRP A 61 26.50 9.05 3.33
C TRP A 61 25.02 8.73 3.11
N CYS A 62 24.42 9.39 2.12
CA CYS A 62 23.02 9.27 1.79
C CYS A 62 22.86 9.25 0.28
N ASP A 63 22.05 8.31 -0.22
CA ASP A 63 21.51 8.40 -1.56
C ASP A 63 20.26 9.29 -1.54
N ILE A 64 20.29 10.35 -2.34
CA ILE A 64 19.26 11.39 -2.37
C ILE A 64 18.58 11.36 -3.73
N TRP A 65 17.27 11.20 -3.72
CA TRP A 65 16.43 11.32 -4.90
C TRP A 65 16.23 12.79 -5.27
N LEU A 66 16.49 13.11 -6.53
CA LEU A 66 16.25 14.42 -7.14
C LEU A 66 15.19 14.27 -8.23
N TYR A 67 14.20 15.16 -8.25
CA TYR A 67 13.18 15.20 -9.31
C TYR A 67 12.55 16.60 -9.45
N ASP A 68 12.88 17.31 -10.54
CA ASP A 68 12.66 18.76 -10.67
C ASP A 68 13.12 19.49 -9.40
N ASP A 69 12.23 20.16 -8.66
CA ASP A 69 12.51 20.84 -7.38
C ASP A 69 12.50 19.92 -6.15
N LEU A 70 12.12 18.64 -6.30
CA LEU A 70 12.13 17.69 -5.20
C LEU A 70 13.56 17.26 -4.86
N VAL A 71 13.84 17.29 -3.56
CA VAL A 71 15.04 16.72 -2.95
C VAL A 71 14.56 15.82 -1.81
N TYR A 72 14.70 14.52 -1.98
CA TYR A 72 14.21 13.53 -1.04
C TYR A 72 15.35 12.60 -0.62
N PRO A 73 15.97 12.82 0.56
CA PRO A 73 17.05 11.97 1.01
C PRO A 73 16.48 10.64 1.53
N PHE A 74 17.17 9.52 1.29
CA PHE A 74 16.66 8.18 1.60
C PHE A 74 16.78 7.88 3.11
N PRO A 75 15.66 7.74 3.85
CA PRO A 75 15.67 7.34 5.25
C PRO A 75 15.78 5.83 5.43
N LYS A 76 16.52 5.41 6.46
CA LYS A 76 16.63 4.00 6.88
C LYS A 76 15.27 3.32 7.06
N LEU A 77 14.28 4.03 7.61
CA LEU A 77 12.94 3.49 7.89
C LEU A 77 12.25 2.91 6.65
N SER A 78 12.52 3.43 5.45
CA SER A 78 11.96 2.92 4.20
C SER A 78 12.58 1.58 3.74
N ALA A 79 13.66 1.13 4.38
CA ALA A 79 14.34 -0.14 4.13
C ALA A 79 15.14 -0.58 5.38
N ALA A 80 14.43 -0.78 6.49
CA ALA A 80 15.01 -0.99 7.81
C ALA A 80 15.55 -2.41 8.04
N ILE A 81 15.09 -3.40 7.25
CA ILE A 81 15.52 -4.79 7.41
C ILE A 81 17.04 -4.94 7.25
N GLY A 82 17.66 -5.63 8.22
CA GLY A 82 19.09 -5.93 8.23
C GLY A 82 19.92 -4.94 9.05
N PHE A 83 19.34 -3.82 9.48
CA PHE A 83 19.96 -2.92 10.44
C PHE A 83 19.70 -3.39 11.88
N PRO A 84 20.67 -3.25 12.80
CA PRO A 84 20.51 -3.65 14.19
C PRO A 84 19.62 -2.69 15.00
N ASP A 85 19.61 -1.42 14.61
CA ASP A 85 18.90 -0.35 15.30
C ASP A 85 17.88 0.29 14.36
N LEU A 86 16.67 0.49 14.90
CA LEU A 86 15.61 1.20 14.21
C LEU A 86 15.72 2.71 14.50
N ASP A 87 16.16 3.47 13.50
CA ASP A 87 16.28 4.91 13.56
C ASP A 87 15.95 5.53 12.18
N ASN A 88 15.98 6.86 12.12
CA ASN A 88 15.75 7.61 10.89
C ASN A 88 17.06 8.25 10.39
N THR A 89 18.16 7.50 10.36
CA THR A 89 19.42 7.97 9.79
C THR A 89 19.41 7.87 8.26
N PRO A 90 20.27 8.63 7.57
CA PRO A 90 20.43 8.50 6.13
C PRO A 90 20.99 7.12 5.76
N VAL A 91 20.60 6.60 4.59
CA VAL A 91 21.14 5.34 4.06
C VAL A 91 21.51 5.43 2.59
N THR A 92 22.29 4.46 2.13
CA THR A 92 22.64 4.24 0.73
C THR A 92 22.13 2.89 0.21
N PHE A 93 22.02 2.77 -1.12
CA PHE A 93 21.69 1.51 -1.81
C PHE A 93 22.69 0.38 -1.55
N ASP A 94 23.91 0.71 -1.10
CA ASP A 94 24.96 -0.28 -0.75
C ASP A 94 24.77 -0.85 0.67
N GLU A 95 24.04 -0.13 1.53
CA GLU A 95 23.84 -0.51 2.93
C GLU A 95 22.51 -1.25 3.14
N ILE A 96 21.47 -0.89 2.39
CA ILE A 96 20.19 -1.59 2.45
C ILE A 96 20.34 -3.01 1.89
N ARG A 97 19.49 -3.92 2.38
CA ARG A 97 19.48 -5.30 1.88
C ARG A 97 19.25 -5.32 0.36
N PRO A 98 20.03 -6.10 -0.42
CA PRO A 98 19.86 -6.14 -1.88
C PRO A 98 18.44 -6.53 -2.33
N GLY A 99 17.75 -7.40 -1.58
CA GLY A 99 16.36 -7.79 -1.85
C GLY A 99 15.34 -6.65 -1.79
N CYS A 100 15.71 -5.48 -1.26
CA CYS A 100 14.86 -4.28 -1.31
C CYS A 100 14.67 -3.75 -2.74
N TRP A 101 15.62 -3.98 -3.65
CA TRP A 101 15.59 -3.40 -5.01
C TRP A 101 16.11 -4.31 -6.12
N LYS A 102 16.68 -5.48 -5.79
CA LYS A 102 17.15 -6.49 -6.76
C LYS A 102 16.25 -7.72 -6.73
N GLN A 103 15.68 -8.06 -7.88
CA GLN A 103 14.67 -9.12 -8.00
C GLN A 103 15.18 -10.49 -7.53
N ALA A 104 16.37 -10.91 -7.96
CA ALA A 104 16.91 -12.22 -7.59
C ALA A 104 17.10 -12.36 -6.06
N ASP A 105 17.63 -11.31 -5.42
CA ASP A 105 17.81 -11.26 -3.98
C ASP A 105 16.45 -11.20 -3.25
N ARG A 106 15.46 -10.48 -3.79
CA ARG A 106 14.10 -10.43 -3.28
C ARG A 106 13.47 -11.82 -3.24
N LEU A 107 13.59 -12.59 -4.33
CA LEU A 107 13.06 -13.95 -4.41
C LEU A 107 13.76 -14.90 -3.41
N ALA A 108 15.06 -14.71 -3.18
CA ALA A 108 15.79 -15.47 -2.16
C ALA A 108 15.31 -15.13 -0.74
N ASP A 109 15.04 -13.85 -0.47
CA ASP A 109 14.50 -13.38 0.81
C ASP A 109 13.11 -13.95 1.08
N MET A 110 12.20 -13.89 0.09
CA MET A 110 10.87 -14.49 0.20
C MET A 110 10.95 -16.00 0.50
N ALA A 111 11.83 -16.72 -0.22
CA ALA A 111 12.02 -18.15 -0.02
C ALA A 111 12.47 -18.47 1.42
N ALA A 112 13.43 -17.68 1.94
CA ALA A 112 13.92 -17.80 3.31
C ALA A 112 12.87 -17.43 4.36
N ASN A 113 11.93 -16.54 4.03
CA ASN A 113 10.92 -15.99 4.95
C ASN A 113 9.51 -16.61 4.79
N TRP A 114 9.46 -17.89 4.39
CA TRP A 114 8.19 -18.62 4.27
C TRP A 114 7.14 -18.02 3.30
N THR A 115 7.57 -17.16 2.37
CA THR A 115 6.71 -16.42 1.44
C THR A 115 6.85 -16.99 0.02
N ASP A 116 5.74 -17.27 -0.65
CA ASP A 116 5.70 -17.78 -2.03
C ASP A 116 5.39 -16.68 -3.04
N ALA A 117 4.50 -15.76 -2.67
CA ALA A 117 4.16 -14.63 -3.52
C ALA A 117 4.04 -13.34 -2.71
N SER A 118 4.31 -12.20 -3.35
CA SER A 118 4.13 -10.88 -2.76
C SER A 118 3.59 -9.87 -3.77
N ILE A 119 2.77 -8.94 -3.29
CA ILE A 119 2.43 -7.70 -3.97
C ILE A 119 3.30 -6.60 -3.39
N CYS A 120 3.90 -5.77 -4.25
CA CYS A 120 4.78 -4.69 -3.80
C CYS A 120 4.18 -3.33 -4.13
N PHE A 121 3.92 -2.52 -3.10
CA PHE A 121 3.71 -1.09 -3.26
C PHE A 121 5.02 -0.39 -3.68
N PRO A 122 4.92 0.74 -4.37
CA PRO A 122 6.04 1.68 -4.47
C PRO A 122 6.52 2.12 -3.08
N ASN A 123 7.73 2.66 -3.01
CA ASN A 123 8.37 2.98 -1.74
C ASN A 123 8.83 4.43 -1.68
N VAL A 124 10.07 4.72 -2.09
CA VAL A 124 10.76 5.96 -1.69
C VAL A 124 10.30 7.14 -2.51
N LEU A 125 10.51 7.08 -3.84
CA LEU A 125 10.23 8.24 -4.69
C LEU A 125 8.75 8.38 -5.03
N PRO A 126 8.03 7.37 -5.57
CA PRO A 126 6.61 7.51 -5.88
C PRO A 126 5.75 7.70 -4.64
N ARG A 127 6.30 7.44 -3.43
CA ARG A 127 5.54 7.19 -2.19
C ARG A 127 4.54 6.06 -2.42
N PHE A 128 3.51 5.92 -1.60
CA PHE A 128 2.60 4.78 -1.64
C PHE A 128 1.67 4.72 -2.87
N ALA A 129 1.37 5.85 -3.53
CA ALA A 129 0.34 5.89 -4.59
C ALA A 129 0.65 6.90 -5.72
N GLY A 130 1.92 7.30 -5.90
CA GLY A 130 2.33 8.23 -6.97
C GLY A 130 2.14 9.72 -6.62
N GLN A 131 2.00 10.06 -5.33
CA GLN A 131 1.80 11.43 -4.85
C GLN A 131 2.93 12.36 -5.32
N THR A 132 4.16 11.86 -5.40
CA THR A 132 5.32 12.63 -5.85
C THR A 132 5.14 13.16 -7.28
N PHE A 133 4.56 12.36 -8.17
CA PHE A 133 4.26 12.78 -9.54
C PHE A 133 3.09 13.77 -9.58
N MET A 134 2.09 13.59 -8.70
CA MET A 134 0.97 14.52 -8.55
C MET A 134 1.41 15.91 -8.08
N GLU A 135 2.47 16.02 -7.28
CA GLU A 135 2.95 17.32 -6.79
C GLU A 135 3.84 18.08 -7.79
N ARG A 136 4.23 17.46 -8.92
CA ARG A 136 5.05 18.15 -9.93
C ARG A 136 4.21 19.02 -10.86
N GLN A 137 4.80 20.14 -11.29
CA GLN A 137 4.16 21.08 -12.21
C GLN A 137 4.05 20.54 -13.64
N ASP A 138 5.11 19.89 -14.14
CA ASP A 138 5.15 19.34 -15.49
C ASP A 138 4.41 17.99 -15.55
N LYS A 139 3.13 18.04 -15.94
CA LYS A 139 2.27 16.84 -16.00
C LYS A 139 2.64 15.89 -17.14
N GLU A 140 3.33 16.34 -18.18
CA GLU A 140 3.82 15.45 -19.23
C GLU A 140 4.97 14.59 -18.71
N LEU A 141 5.94 15.22 -18.02
CA LEU A 141 7.02 14.49 -17.36
C LEU A 141 6.48 13.57 -16.24
N ALA A 142 5.57 14.08 -15.41
CA ALA A 142 4.96 13.27 -14.35
C ALA A 142 4.23 12.03 -14.90
N LEU A 143 3.47 12.17 -15.99
CA LEU A 143 2.82 11.05 -16.66
C LEU A 143 3.83 10.06 -17.22
N ALA A 144 4.91 10.54 -17.85
CA ALA A 144 5.98 9.67 -18.34
C ALA A 144 6.64 8.87 -17.21
N CYS A 145 6.87 9.49 -16.04
CA CYS A 145 7.42 8.80 -14.88
C CYS A 145 6.48 7.72 -14.32
N VAL A 146 5.17 7.98 -14.29
CA VAL A 146 4.14 6.98 -13.91
C VAL A 146 4.18 5.79 -14.87
N GLN A 147 4.18 6.05 -16.17
CA GLN A 147 4.20 5.00 -17.19
C GLN A 147 5.50 4.18 -17.15
N VAL A 148 6.65 4.83 -16.94
CA VAL A 148 7.95 4.15 -16.75
C VAL A 148 7.93 3.23 -15.53
N TYR A 149 7.40 3.68 -14.39
CA TYR A 149 7.27 2.85 -13.19
C TYR A 149 6.36 1.64 -13.46
N ASN A 150 5.20 1.87 -14.06
CA ASN A 150 4.23 0.81 -14.36
C ASN A 150 4.77 -0.20 -15.40
N ASP A 151 5.52 0.26 -16.40
CA ASP A 151 6.14 -0.63 -17.37
C ASP A 151 7.24 -1.48 -16.72
N TRP A 152 8.08 -0.89 -15.88
CA TRP A 152 9.11 -1.63 -15.16
C TRP A 152 8.54 -2.65 -14.16
N ILE A 153 7.54 -2.27 -13.36
CA ILE A 153 6.99 -3.19 -12.35
C ILE A 153 6.35 -4.41 -13.04
N ILE A 154 5.70 -4.22 -14.19
CA ILE A 154 5.06 -5.31 -14.95
C ILE A 154 6.09 -6.12 -15.75
N ASP A 155 6.88 -5.46 -16.60
CA ASP A 155 7.67 -6.11 -17.64
C ASP A 155 9.05 -6.58 -17.16
N GLU A 156 9.49 -6.13 -15.98
CA GLU A 156 10.81 -6.45 -15.43
C GLU A 156 10.70 -7.05 -14.03
N TRP A 157 10.11 -6.33 -13.06
CA TRP A 157 10.05 -6.78 -11.66
C TRP A 157 9.11 -7.99 -11.46
N CYS A 158 7.96 -8.02 -12.13
CA CYS A 158 7.01 -9.14 -12.04
C CYS A 158 7.15 -10.15 -13.18
N ALA A 159 8.11 -9.95 -14.09
CA ALA A 159 8.39 -10.84 -15.20
C ALA A 159 9.53 -11.82 -14.90
N GLY A 160 9.81 -12.72 -15.85
CA GLY A 160 10.93 -13.67 -15.74
C GLY A 160 10.81 -14.57 -14.51
N ASP A 161 11.86 -14.61 -13.69
CA ASP A 161 11.89 -15.42 -12.45
C ASP A 161 10.89 -14.93 -11.39
N GLY A 162 10.41 -13.68 -11.50
CA GLY A 162 9.37 -13.09 -10.68
C GLY A 162 7.95 -13.51 -11.06
N TYR A 163 7.73 -14.05 -12.26
CA TYR A 163 6.38 -14.42 -12.71
C TYR A 163 5.76 -15.50 -11.80
N GLY A 164 4.54 -15.25 -11.30
CA GLY A 164 3.85 -16.14 -10.36
C GLY A 164 4.39 -16.09 -8.93
N LYS A 165 5.27 -15.13 -8.61
CA LYS A 165 5.81 -14.86 -7.26
C LYS A 165 5.75 -13.38 -6.90
N LEU A 166 5.93 -12.49 -7.86
CA LEU A 166 5.79 -11.05 -7.69
C LEU A 166 4.57 -10.62 -8.50
N ILE A 167 3.57 -10.07 -7.82
CA ILE A 167 2.30 -9.68 -8.43
C ILE A 167 2.29 -8.16 -8.66
N PRO A 168 2.05 -7.69 -9.89
CA PRO A 168 2.26 -6.29 -10.24
C PRO A 168 1.16 -5.39 -9.67
N LEU A 169 1.56 -4.42 -8.86
CA LEU A 169 0.74 -3.31 -8.38
C LEU A 169 1.25 -2.00 -9.01
N THR A 170 0.34 -1.31 -9.69
CA THR A 170 0.64 -0.12 -10.50
C THR A 170 0.16 1.15 -9.81
N ILE A 171 0.62 2.31 -10.28
CA ILE A 171 0.16 3.63 -9.82
C ILE A 171 -0.57 4.37 -10.94
N VAL A 172 -1.31 5.43 -10.59
CA VAL A 172 -2.08 6.24 -11.54
C VAL A 172 -1.77 7.73 -11.44
N PRO A 173 -1.95 8.52 -12.52
CA PRO A 173 -1.87 9.97 -12.46
C PRO A 173 -3.02 10.56 -11.61
N LEU A 174 -2.78 10.73 -10.30
CA LEU A 174 -3.79 11.19 -9.33
C LEU A 174 -4.39 12.59 -9.62
N TRP A 175 -3.84 13.36 -10.55
CA TRP A 175 -4.35 14.70 -10.88
C TRP A 175 -5.51 14.68 -11.89
N ASP A 176 -5.79 13.53 -12.53
CA ASP A 176 -6.80 13.42 -13.59
C ASP A 176 -7.42 12.02 -13.60
N ALA A 177 -8.71 11.93 -13.26
CA ALA A 177 -9.40 10.65 -13.14
C ALA A 177 -9.60 9.92 -14.48
N GLU A 178 -9.66 10.64 -15.61
CA GLU A 178 -9.77 10.02 -16.94
C GLU A 178 -8.42 9.45 -17.37
N LEU A 179 -7.32 10.18 -17.11
CA LEU A 179 -5.98 9.62 -17.30
C LEU A 179 -5.72 8.43 -16.38
N ALA A 180 -6.19 8.48 -15.13
CA ALA A 180 -6.11 7.36 -14.20
C ALA A 180 -6.87 6.14 -14.73
N ALA A 181 -8.08 6.34 -15.25
CA ALA A 181 -8.89 5.28 -15.86
C ALA A 181 -8.22 4.68 -17.11
N ALA A 182 -7.60 5.53 -17.95
CA ALA A 182 -6.87 5.07 -19.13
C ALA A 182 -5.65 4.24 -18.74
N GLU A 183 -4.91 4.65 -17.71
CA GLU A 183 -3.74 3.94 -17.22
C GLU A 183 -4.11 2.60 -16.56
N VAL A 184 -5.20 2.53 -15.80
CA VAL A 184 -5.74 1.26 -15.27
C VAL A 184 -6.00 0.25 -16.40
N ARG A 185 -6.67 0.68 -17.47
CA ARG A 185 -6.96 -0.19 -18.62
C ARG A 185 -5.67 -0.61 -19.34
N ARG A 186 -4.73 0.32 -19.54
CA ARG A 186 -3.43 0.02 -20.16
C ARG A 186 -2.64 -1.01 -19.35
N CYS A 187 -2.61 -0.86 -18.03
CA CYS A 187 -1.92 -1.80 -17.13
C CYS A 187 -2.63 -3.17 -17.09
N ALA A 188 -3.97 -3.19 -17.13
CA ALA A 188 -4.74 -4.43 -17.23
C ALA A 188 -4.46 -5.19 -18.53
N ASP A 189 -4.39 -4.50 -19.67
CA ASP A 189 -4.00 -5.08 -20.97
C ASP A 189 -2.59 -5.68 -20.94
N LYS A 190 -1.72 -5.19 -20.06
CA LYS A 190 -0.37 -5.71 -19.81
C LYS A 190 -0.31 -6.79 -18.71
N GLY A 191 -1.43 -7.07 -18.04
CA GLY A 191 -1.53 -8.14 -17.04
C GLY A 191 -1.41 -7.69 -15.57
N SER A 192 -1.54 -6.39 -15.27
CA SER A 192 -1.67 -5.90 -13.89
C SER A 192 -3.13 -5.60 -13.53
N TYR A 193 -3.60 -6.25 -12.47
CA TYR A 193 -4.97 -6.13 -11.95
C TYR A 193 -4.97 -5.65 -10.49
N ALA A 194 -3.96 -4.88 -10.11
CA ALA A 194 -3.86 -4.21 -8.83
C ALA A 194 -3.32 -2.78 -9.04
N VAL A 195 -3.96 -1.80 -8.40
CA VAL A 195 -3.56 -0.39 -8.46
C VAL A 195 -3.49 0.20 -7.07
N ALA A 196 -2.44 0.95 -6.77
CA ALA A 196 -2.37 1.76 -5.57
C ALA A 196 -3.17 3.06 -5.74
N PHE A 197 -3.96 3.38 -4.72
CA PHE A 197 -4.72 4.60 -4.62
C PHE A 197 -4.61 5.18 -3.21
N SER A 198 -4.78 6.49 -3.07
CA SER A 198 -4.73 7.13 -1.76
C SER A 198 -5.94 6.71 -0.92
N GLU A 199 -5.71 6.27 0.31
CA GLU A 199 -6.76 5.99 1.31
C GLU A 199 -7.68 7.19 1.52
N ASN A 200 -7.14 8.41 1.36
CA ASN A 200 -7.91 9.64 1.39
C ASN A 200 -7.29 10.69 0.46
N PRO A 201 -7.92 10.99 -0.70
CA PRO A 201 -7.40 11.97 -1.64
C PRO A 201 -7.54 13.43 -1.14
N HIS A 202 -8.41 13.72 -0.17
CA HIS A 202 -8.71 15.10 0.23
C HIS A 202 -7.52 15.84 0.89
N PRO A 203 -6.78 15.23 1.85
CA PRO A 203 -5.55 15.84 2.38
C PRO A 203 -4.47 16.14 1.33
N LEU A 204 -4.51 15.46 0.18
CA LEU A 204 -3.62 15.72 -0.96
C LEU A 204 -4.06 16.92 -1.81
N GLY A 205 -5.17 17.58 -1.47
CA GLY A 205 -5.75 18.67 -2.25
C GLY A 205 -6.58 18.21 -3.45
N LEU A 206 -6.92 16.92 -3.52
CA LEU A 206 -7.74 16.33 -4.58
C LEU A 206 -9.22 16.25 -4.15
N PRO A 207 -10.17 16.10 -5.09
CA PRO A 207 -11.57 15.83 -4.77
C PRO A 207 -11.72 14.59 -3.88
N SER A 208 -12.62 14.63 -2.90
CA SER A 208 -12.89 13.47 -2.05
C SER A 208 -13.74 12.42 -2.79
N VAL A 209 -13.85 11.20 -2.24
CA VAL A 209 -14.77 10.19 -2.77
C VAL A 209 -16.25 10.56 -2.60
N HIS A 210 -16.56 11.57 -1.79
CA HIS A 210 -17.89 12.16 -1.62
C HIS A 210 -18.19 13.29 -2.60
N ASP A 211 -17.25 13.60 -3.51
CA ASP A 211 -17.43 14.67 -4.48
C ASP A 211 -18.72 14.49 -5.29
N LYS A 212 -19.54 15.55 -5.33
CA LYS A 212 -20.88 15.49 -5.93
C LYS A 212 -20.83 15.37 -7.46
N ASP A 213 -19.76 15.89 -8.06
CA ASP A 213 -19.50 15.79 -9.48
C ASP A 213 -18.87 14.43 -9.84
N ARG A 214 -18.63 13.59 -8.83
CA ARG A 214 -18.12 12.22 -8.94
C ARG A 214 -16.81 12.17 -9.69
N PHE A 215 -15.90 13.08 -9.36
CA PHE A 215 -14.60 13.20 -10.02
C PHE A 215 -13.89 11.85 -10.25
N TRP A 216 -13.94 10.94 -9.28
CA TRP A 216 -13.25 9.63 -9.33
C TRP A 216 -14.04 8.49 -10.00
N ASP A 217 -15.29 8.70 -10.40
CA ASP A 217 -16.10 7.66 -11.05
C ASP A 217 -15.43 7.07 -12.32
N PRO A 218 -14.73 7.82 -13.19
CA PRO A 218 -14.01 7.23 -14.31
C PRO A 218 -12.96 6.20 -13.89
N PHE A 219 -12.18 6.51 -12.86
CA PHE A 219 -11.16 5.60 -12.30
C PHE A 219 -11.79 4.34 -11.70
N PHE A 220 -12.79 4.50 -10.83
CA PHE A 220 -13.45 3.34 -10.21
C PHE A 220 -14.19 2.47 -11.23
N ARG A 221 -14.76 3.07 -12.27
CA ARG A 221 -15.37 2.33 -13.38
C ARG A 221 -14.35 1.48 -14.12
N ALA A 222 -13.17 2.02 -14.42
CA ALA A 222 -12.11 1.25 -15.05
C ALA A 222 -11.70 0.05 -14.18
N CYS A 223 -11.54 0.26 -12.86
CA CYS A 223 -11.23 -0.83 -11.93
C CYS A 223 -12.32 -1.91 -11.87
N ASP A 224 -13.60 -1.51 -11.86
CA ASP A 224 -14.75 -2.44 -11.91
C ASP A 224 -14.77 -3.25 -13.22
N GLU A 225 -14.56 -2.58 -14.36
CA GLU A 225 -14.56 -3.18 -15.71
C GLU A 225 -13.42 -4.19 -15.92
N THR A 226 -12.22 -3.88 -15.42
CA THR A 226 -11.03 -4.74 -15.60
C THR A 226 -10.86 -5.77 -14.48
N GLY A 227 -11.66 -5.66 -13.40
CA GLY A 227 -11.45 -6.43 -12.18
C GLY A 227 -10.18 -6.04 -11.42
N THR A 228 -9.66 -4.82 -11.65
CA THR A 228 -8.48 -4.30 -10.95
C THR A 228 -8.83 -3.95 -9.50
N VAL A 229 -8.08 -4.51 -8.56
CA VAL A 229 -8.23 -4.24 -7.12
C VAL A 229 -7.64 -2.87 -6.78
N VAL A 230 -8.36 -2.05 -6.02
CA VAL A 230 -7.87 -0.77 -5.50
C VAL A 230 -7.24 -1.00 -4.13
N ASN A 231 -5.93 -0.79 -4.04
CA ASN A 231 -5.14 -1.04 -2.83
C ASN A 231 -4.80 0.29 -2.17
N MET A 232 -5.18 0.43 -0.91
CA MET A 232 -5.04 1.65 -0.13
C MET A 232 -4.14 1.36 1.06
N HIS A 233 -2.94 1.93 1.00
CA HIS A 233 -1.93 1.82 2.05
C HIS A 233 -2.09 2.95 3.07
N ILE A 234 -1.85 2.66 4.35
CA ILE A 234 -1.79 3.70 5.38
C ILE A 234 -0.73 4.75 5.05
N GLY A 235 -0.99 6.02 5.40
CA GLY A 235 -0.07 7.11 5.10
C GLY A 235 -0.08 7.59 3.64
N SER A 236 -0.80 6.91 2.73
CA SER A 236 -0.97 7.34 1.34
C SER A 236 -1.76 8.66 1.18
N SER A 237 -2.41 9.14 2.23
CA SER A 237 -2.99 10.49 2.31
C SER A 237 -1.94 11.59 2.60
N SER A 238 -0.67 11.22 2.82
CA SER A 238 0.42 12.10 3.30
C SER A 238 0.08 12.86 4.60
N LYS A 239 -0.86 12.32 5.39
CA LYS A 239 -1.27 12.88 6.67
C LYS A 239 -1.40 11.78 7.71
N MET A 240 -0.44 11.72 8.63
CA MET A 240 -0.52 10.81 9.77
C MET A 240 -1.43 11.39 10.87
N PRO A 241 -2.19 10.55 11.59
CA PRO A 241 -2.94 10.96 12.77
C PRO A 241 -2.02 11.55 13.84
N SER A 242 -2.47 12.63 14.49
CA SER A 242 -1.83 13.19 15.68
C SER A 242 -2.87 13.83 16.59
N THR A 243 -2.63 13.78 17.90
CA THR A 243 -3.54 14.33 18.92
C THR A 243 -3.22 15.78 19.28
N SER A 244 -1.94 16.17 19.23
CA SER A 244 -1.46 17.53 19.50
C SER A 244 -0.11 17.80 18.81
N PRO A 245 0.29 19.07 18.60
CA PRO A 245 1.56 19.39 17.93
C PRO A 245 2.83 18.87 18.64
N ASP A 246 2.76 18.62 19.94
CA ASP A 246 3.86 18.15 20.80
C ASP A 246 3.76 16.66 21.14
N ALA A 247 2.76 15.95 20.59
CA ALA A 247 2.62 14.51 20.81
C ALA A 247 3.85 13.76 20.27
N PRO A 248 4.43 12.82 21.04
CA PRO A 248 5.55 12.03 20.56
C PRO A 248 5.11 11.10 19.41
N PHE A 249 6.05 10.74 18.54
CA PHE A 249 5.78 9.94 17.32
C PHE A 249 5.02 8.64 17.60
N ILE A 250 5.27 7.99 18.74
CA ILE A 250 4.57 6.76 19.16
C ILE A 250 3.04 6.91 19.19
N ILE A 251 2.51 8.11 19.45
CA ILE A 251 1.06 8.36 19.40
C ILE A 251 0.56 8.27 17.96
N SER A 252 1.31 8.84 17.02
CA SER A 252 1.00 8.77 15.59
C SER A 252 1.04 7.32 15.11
N SER A 253 2.12 6.59 15.41
CA SER A 253 2.26 5.15 15.08
C SER A 253 1.14 4.30 15.67
N THR A 254 0.71 4.59 16.90
CA THR A 254 -0.40 3.85 17.54
C THR A 254 -1.74 4.13 16.85
N LEU A 255 -1.94 5.34 16.33
CA LEU A 255 -3.21 5.77 15.75
C LEU A 255 -3.29 5.57 14.24
N THR A 256 -2.25 5.07 13.58
CA THR A 256 -2.16 4.99 12.12
C THR A 256 -3.37 4.31 11.45
N PHE A 257 -3.90 3.25 12.08
CA PHE A 257 -5.11 2.54 11.63
C PHE A 257 -6.35 3.45 11.50
N ALA A 258 -6.38 4.60 12.19
CA ALA A 258 -7.50 5.53 12.15
C ALA A 258 -7.72 6.13 10.75
N ASN A 259 -6.67 6.22 9.92
CA ASN A 259 -6.81 6.62 8.53
C ASN A 259 -7.55 5.54 7.71
N ALA A 260 -7.17 4.27 7.84
CA ALA A 260 -7.87 3.15 7.21
C ALA A 260 -9.33 3.09 7.67
N MET A 261 -9.58 3.27 8.98
CA MET A 261 -10.94 3.36 9.53
C MET A 261 -11.76 4.51 8.92
N GLY A 262 -11.17 5.71 8.82
CA GLY A 262 -11.81 6.87 8.22
C GLY A 262 -12.13 6.65 6.74
N SER A 263 -11.15 6.14 5.98
CA SER A 263 -11.30 5.77 4.58
C SER A 263 -12.40 4.73 4.37
N PHE A 264 -12.45 3.69 5.21
CA PHE A 264 -13.50 2.67 5.18
C PHE A 264 -14.88 3.30 5.28
N CYS A 265 -15.06 4.23 6.22
CA CYS A 265 -16.32 4.96 6.35
C CYS A 265 -16.61 5.81 5.10
N ASP A 266 -15.60 6.50 4.57
CA ASP A 266 -15.76 7.32 3.37
C ASP A 266 -16.21 6.49 2.15
N PHE A 267 -15.56 5.35 1.89
CA PHE A 267 -15.91 4.50 0.76
C PHE A 267 -17.30 3.87 0.89
N ILE A 268 -17.66 3.39 2.09
CA ILE A 268 -19.00 2.85 2.36
C ILE A 268 -20.06 3.95 2.14
N PHE A 269 -19.92 5.10 2.79
CA PHE A 269 -20.95 6.14 2.79
C PHE A 269 -20.97 7.02 1.54
N SER A 270 -19.92 7.02 0.70
CA SER A 270 -19.91 7.73 -0.60
C SER A 270 -20.84 7.12 -1.64
N GLY A 271 -21.35 5.91 -1.40
CA GLY A 271 -22.13 5.14 -2.38
C GLY A 271 -21.31 4.68 -3.58
N THR A 272 -19.98 4.79 -3.55
CA THR A 272 -19.09 4.32 -4.63
C THR A 272 -19.25 2.82 -4.83
N LEU A 273 -19.31 2.07 -3.73
CA LEU A 273 -19.53 0.63 -3.75
C LEU A 273 -20.93 0.25 -4.28
N GLU A 274 -21.95 1.08 -4.08
CA GLU A 274 -23.28 0.88 -4.68
C GLU A 274 -23.27 1.10 -6.20
N ARG A 275 -22.50 2.08 -6.70
CA ARG A 275 -22.41 2.38 -8.13
C ARG A 275 -21.59 1.36 -8.92
N PHE A 276 -20.55 0.79 -8.31
CA PHE A 276 -19.60 -0.13 -8.95
C PHE A 276 -19.61 -1.45 -8.20
N THR A 277 -20.51 -2.36 -8.57
CA THR A 277 -20.87 -3.52 -7.75
C THR A 277 -19.81 -4.62 -7.70
N ASN A 278 -18.83 -4.61 -8.61
CA ASN A 278 -17.71 -5.56 -8.64
C ASN A 278 -16.41 -4.94 -8.11
N LEU A 279 -16.41 -3.65 -7.76
CA LEU A 279 -15.23 -2.97 -7.22
C LEU A 279 -14.77 -3.65 -5.93
N ARG A 280 -13.47 -3.98 -5.90
CA ARG A 280 -12.76 -4.59 -4.77
C ARG A 280 -11.75 -3.61 -4.19
N LEU A 281 -11.74 -3.48 -2.88
CA LEU A 281 -10.84 -2.62 -2.11
C LEU A 281 -9.99 -3.46 -1.16
N ALA A 282 -8.72 -3.10 -1.01
CA ALA A 282 -7.82 -3.69 -0.01
C ALA A 282 -7.22 -2.57 0.85
N TYR A 283 -7.32 -2.72 2.17
CA TYR A 283 -6.66 -1.85 3.15
C TYR A 283 -5.37 -2.50 3.62
N SER A 284 -4.25 -1.98 3.13
CA SER A 284 -2.88 -2.47 3.38
C SER A 284 -2.27 -1.75 4.58
N GLU A 285 -1.59 -2.50 5.46
CA GLU A 285 -1.04 -2.04 6.74
C GLU A 285 -2.09 -1.40 7.69
N GLY A 286 -3.39 -1.63 7.41
CA GLY A 286 -4.50 -1.01 8.14
C GLY A 286 -4.92 -1.76 9.40
N GLN A 287 -4.49 -3.02 9.55
CA GLN A 287 -4.95 -3.97 10.56
C GLN A 287 -6.50 -4.09 10.56
N VAL A 288 -7.10 -4.89 11.45
CA VAL A 288 -8.56 -5.16 11.37
C VAL A 288 -9.33 -5.16 12.68
N GLY A 289 -8.66 -5.06 13.83
CA GLY A 289 -9.27 -5.09 15.16
C GLY A 289 -10.30 -3.97 15.39
N TRP A 290 -10.20 -2.86 14.66
CA TRP A 290 -11.17 -1.75 14.71
C TRP A 290 -12.45 -2.01 13.89
N ALA A 291 -12.38 -2.84 12.85
CA ALA A 291 -13.44 -2.99 11.85
C ALA A 291 -14.78 -3.51 12.43
N PRO A 292 -14.82 -4.53 13.32
CA PRO A 292 -16.08 -5.02 13.89
C PRO A 292 -16.91 -3.93 14.57
N TYR A 293 -16.25 -3.10 15.37
CA TYR A 293 -16.92 -2.02 16.10
C TYR A 293 -17.48 -0.96 15.14
N VAL A 294 -16.68 -0.58 14.14
CA VAL A 294 -17.05 0.47 13.19
C VAL A 294 -18.19 0.02 12.28
N MET A 295 -18.20 -1.24 11.85
CA MET A 295 -19.32 -1.83 11.11
C MET A 295 -20.60 -1.86 11.94
N GLU A 296 -20.53 -2.35 13.19
CA GLU A 296 -21.70 -2.37 14.09
C GLU A 296 -22.26 -0.95 14.28
N ARG A 297 -21.38 0.02 14.49
CA ARG A 297 -21.75 1.42 14.66
C ARG A 297 -22.36 2.01 13.39
N ALA A 298 -21.78 1.72 12.23
CA ALA A 298 -22.26 2.23 10.94
C ALA A 298 -23.68 1.73 10.66
N ASP A 299 -23.96 0.45 10.87
CA ASP A 299 -25.30 -0.13 10.70
C ASP A 299 -26.33 0.49 11.64
N LYS A 300 -26.01 0.62 12.93
CA LYS A 300 -26.90 1.26 13.92
C LYS A 300 -27.23 2.71 13.52
N LEU A 301 -26.22 3.48 13.12
CA LEU A 301 -26.43 4.87 12.71
C LEU A 301 -27.19 4.98 11.39
N TRP A 302 -26.98 4.06 10.45
CA TRP A 302 -27.75 4.00 9.21
C TRP A 302 -29.23 3.71 9.48
N GLU A 303 -29.55 2.74 10.34
CA GLU A 303 -30.93 2.39 10.71
C GLU A 303 -31.62 3.53 11.49
N GLU A 304 -30.97 4.07 12.52
CA GLU A 304 -31.53 5.13 13.38
C GLU A 304 -31.79 6.44 12.62
N ARG A 305 -31.04 6.71 11.55
CA ARG A 305 -31.05 8.01 10.85
C ARG A 305 -31.65 7.97 9.45
N ALA A 306 -32.17 6.83 9.00
CA ALA A 306 -32.72 6.65 7.65
C ALA A 306 -33.76 7.71 7.23
N ALA A 307 -34.49 8.31 8.18
CA ALA A 307 -35.56 9.28 7.92
C ALA A 307 -35.18 10.75 8.22
N ASN A 308 -33.90 11.08 8.45
CA ASN A 308 -33.51 12.45 8.81
C ASN A 308 -32.24 12.94 8.10
N SER A 309 -31.98 14.26 8.19
CA SER A 309 -30.90 14.95 7.48
C SER A 309 -29.47 14.58 7.92
N PHE A 310 -29.32 13.71 8.93
CA PHE A 310 -28.03 13.18 9.39
C PHE A 310 -27.81 11.72 8.97
N GLY A 311 -28.72 11.17 8.15
CA GLY A 311 -28.66 9.81 7.62
C GLY A 311 -27.85 9.67 6.35
N SER A 312 -27.96 8.49 5.74
CA SER A 312 -27.32 8.12 4.48
C SER A 312 -28.39 7.63 3.50
N ASP A 313 -28.19 7.87 2.21
CA ASP A 313 -29.06 7.40 1.13
C ASP A 313 -28.72 5.97 0.66
N LEU A 314 -27.82 5.27 1.35
CA LEU A 314 -27.47 3.88 1.01
C LEU A 314 -28.71 2.97 1.09
N PRO A 315 -28.99 2.15 0.06
CA PRO A 315 -30.17 1.28 0.03
C PRO A 315 -30.06 0.05 0.94
N HIS A 316 -28.85 -0.28 1.40
CA HIS A 316 -28.54 -1.47 2.18
C HIS A 316 -27.68 -1.12 3.40
N PRO A 317 -27.70 -1.95 4.47
CA PRO A 317 -26.85 -1.75 5.63
C PRO A 317 -25.36 -1.59 5.24
N PRO A 318 -24.64 -0.61 5.80
CA PRO A 318 -23.20 -0.41 5.59
C PRO A 318 -22.36 -1.70 5.59
N SER A 319 -22.55 -2.59 6.58
CA SER A 319 -21.80 -3.85 6.67
C SER A 319 -22.01 -4.80 5.48
N SER A 320 -23.16 -4.71 4.80
CA SER A 320 -23.49 -5.61 3.68
C SER A 320 -22.62 -5.39 2.43
N TYR A 321 -21.92 -4.27 2.34
CA TYR A 321 -20.99 -3.98 1.24
C TYR A 321 -19.60 -4.59 1.44
N VAL A 322 -19.32 -5.22 2.58
CA VAL A 322 -17.98 -5.73 2.92
C VAL A 322 -17.68 -7.09 2.30
N PRO A 323 -18.54 -8.13 2.44
CA PRO A 323 -18.20 -9.48 1.99
C PRO A 323 -17.90 -9.56 0.48
N GLY A 324 -16.74 -10.11 0.13
CA GLY A 324 -16.29 -10.24 -1.26
C GLY A 324 -15.95 -8.93 -1.96
N ARG A 325 -15.79 -7.83 -1.21
CA ARG A 325 -15.57 -6.49 -1.78
C ARG A 325 -14.55 -5.64 -1.04
N ILE A 326 -14.39 -5.83 0.27
CA ILE A 326 -13.40 -5.12 1.07
C ILE A 326 -12.58 -6.13 1.85
N TRP A 327 -11.26 -6.01 1.76
CA TRP A 327 -10.29 -6.83 2.47
C TRP A 327 -9.40 -5.97 3.36
N PHE A 328 -8.95 -6.57 4.46
CA PHE A 328 -8.10 -5.95 5.45
C PHE A 328 -6.84 -6.79 5.63
N CYS A 329 -5.69 -6.13 5.58
CA CYS A 329 -4.39 -6.77 5.72
C CYS A 329 -3.92 -6.67 7.17
N ILE A 330 -3.27 -7.74 7.65
CA ILE A 330 -2.72 -7.83 9.00
C ILE A 330 -1.33 -8.47 8.96
N PHE A 331 -0.45 -8.10 9.89
CA PHE A 331 0.80 -8.81 10.15
C PHE A 331 0.91 -9.37 11.59
N ASP A 332 0.30 -8.71 12.58
CA ASP A 332 0.36 -9.14 14.00
C ASP A 332 -0.89 -8.82 14.84
N ASP A 333 -2.04 -8.51 14.21
CA ASP A 333 -3.26 -8.12 14.92
C ASP A 333 -4.04 -9.28 15.56
N GLU A 334 -3.65 -9.62 16.78
CA GLU A 334 -4.30 -10.62 17.62
C GLU A 334 -5.77 -10.28 17.93
N VAL A 335 -6.12 -8.99 18.07
CA VAL A 335 -7.48 -8.55 18.39
C VAL A 335 -8.41 -8.75 17.18
N GLY A 336 -7.93 -8.41 15.99
CA GLY A 336 -8.59 -8.66 14.72
C GLY A 336 -8.90 -10.14 14.53
N LEU A 337 -7.91 -11.01 14.71
CA LEU A 337 -8.11 -12.47 14.57
C LEU A 337 -9.02 -13.07 15.65
N ALA A 338 -8.96 -12.59 16.88
CA ALA A 338 -9.90 -12.99 17.92
C ALA A 338 -11.36 -12.65 17.56
N ASN A 339 -11.57 -11.57 16.79
CA ASN A 339 -12.87 -11.09 16.34
C ASN A 339 -13.19 -11.42 14.86
N ARG A 340 -12.41 -12.28 14.21
CA ARG A 340 -12.52 -12.60 12.77
C ARG A 340 -13.93 -12.99 12.30
N ASN A 341 -14.76 -13.59 13.15
CA ASN A 341 -16.13 -13.96 12.80
C ASN A 341 -17.06 -12.75 12.66
N LEU A 342 -16.74 -11.63 13.33
CA LEU A 342 -17.45 -10.36 13.18
C LEU A 342 -16.92 -9.54 11.99
N VAL A 343 -15.65 -9.73 11.62
CA VAL A 343 -15.05 -9.17 10.41
C VAL A 343 -15.56 -9.89 9.16
N GLY A 344 -15.59 -11.23 9.23
CA GLY A 344 -15.62 -12.13 8.09
C GLY A 344 -14.22 -12.68 7.82
N MET A 345 -13.97 -13.94 8.15
CA MET A 345 -12.63 -14.55 7.98
C MET A 345 -12.14 -14.52 6.52
N ASP A 346 -13.06 -14.55 5.56
CA ASP A 346 -12.75 -14.52 4.13
C ASP A 346 -12.28 -13.12 3.64
N GLN A 347 -12.31 -12.10 4.51
CA GLN A 347 -11.92 -10.71 4.23
C GLN A 347 -10.56 -10.34 4.85
N ILE A 348 -9.91 -11.26 5.58
CA ILE A 348 -8.64 -10.98 6.27
C ILE A 348 -7.48 -11.60 5.49
N THR A 349 -6.54 -10.78 5.04
CA THR A 349 -5.32 -11.20 4.34
C THR A 349 -4.09 -10.96 5.21
N PHE A 350 -3.02 -11.71 4.96
CA PHE A 350 -1.77 -11.58 5.70
C PHE A 350 -0.74 -10.76 4.91
N GLU A 351 0.07 -9.98 5.61
CA GLU A 351 1.15 -9.19 5.03
C GLU A 351 2.47 -9.33 5.81
N VAL A 352 3.56 -8.97 5.15
CA VAL A 352 4.92 -9.04 5.71
C VAL A 352 5.52 -7.66 5.88
N ASP A 353 5.10 -6.67 5.08
CA ASP A 353 5.60 -5.29 5.08
C ASP A 353 7.12 -5.18 4.86
N TYR A 354 7.68 -6.09 4.07
CA TYR A 354 9.10 -6.02 3.71
C TYR A 354 9.34 -4.81 2.78
N PRO A 355 10.36 -3.94 2.97
CA PRO A 355 11.42 -4.01 3.95
C PRO A 355 11.31 -2.96 5.07
N HIS A 356 10.10 -2.52 5.39
CA HIS A 356 9.87 -1.45 6.34
C HIS A 356 10.13 -1.90 7.79
N ALA A 357 10.03 -0.92 8.69
CA ALA A 357 10.31 -1.08 10.11
C ALA A 357 9.40 -2.07 10.82
N ASP A 358 8.13 -2.13 10.42
CA ASP A 358 7.11 -2.96 11.04
C ASP A 358 7.11 -4.40 10.47
N SER A 359 8.02 -4.68 9.53
CA SER A 359 8.14 -5.98 8.90
C SER A 359 8.38 -7.12 9.88
N THR A 360 7.74 -8.26 9.60
CA THR A 360 7.93 -9.50 10.38
C THR A 360 9.14 -10.33 9.93
N PHE A 361 9.83 -9.94 8.85
CA PHE A 361 11.00 -10.65 8.34
C PHE A 361 12.19 -10.61 9.35
N PRO A 362 13.00 -11.68 9.48
CA PRO A 362 12.93 -12.98 8.82
C PRO A 362 12.14 -14.02 9.63
N HIS A 363 11.28 -13.57 10.55
CA HIS A 363 10.57 -14.40 11.53
C HIS A 363 9.07 -14.48 11.22
N THR A 364 8.68 -14.20 9.98
CA THR A 364 7.27 -14.13 9.57
C THR A 364 6.53 -15.42 9.85
N LYS A 365 7.18 -16.57 9.64
CA LYS A 365 6.56 -17.87 9.90
C LYS A 365 6.20 -18.04 11.37
N GLU A 366 7.13 -17.70 12.26
CA GLU A 366 6.95 -17.79 13.71
C GLU A 366 5.85 -16.81 14.18
N THR A 367 5.87 -15.57 13.69
CA THR A 367 4.82 -14.58 13.99
C THR A 367 3.45 -15.04 13.52
N ALA A 368 3.34 -15.49 12.27
CA ALA A 368 2.08 -15.99 11.71
C ALA A 368 1.55 -17.22 12.46
N GLN A 369 2.42 -18.17 12.83
CA GLN A 369 2.06 -19.32 13.66
C GLN A 369 1.53 -18.89 15.03
N LEU A 370 2.23 -17.96 15.69
CA LEU A 370 1.85 -17.47 17.01
C LEU A 370 0.46 -16.84 17.01
N ILE A 371 0.16 -15.94 16.07
CA ILE A 371 -1.15 -15.27 16.02
C ILE A 371 -2.26 -16.25 15.64
N CYS A 372 -2.00 -17.22 14.75
CA CYS A 372 -2.94 -18.28 14.41
C CYS A 372 -3.28 -19.16 15.62
N ASP A 373 -2.26 -19.57 16.38
CA ASP A 373 -2.40 -20.43 17.55
C ASP A 373 -3.16 -19.71 18.67
N LYS A 374 -2.83 -18.44 18.93
CA LYS A 374 -3.53 -17.61 19.92
C LYS A 374 -5.00 -17.40 19.58
N ALA A 375 -5.33 -17.18 18.31
CA ALA A 375 -6.70 -17.01 17.84
C ALA A 375 -7.47 -18.35 17.72
N GLY A 376 -6.78 -19.49 17.90
CA GLY A 376 -7.36 -20.82 17.79
C GLY A 376 -7.81 -21.16 16.37
N LEU A 377 -7.06 -20.72 15.36
CA LEU A 377 -7.40 -20.96 13.95
C LEU A 377 -7.26 -22.44 13.58
N ASN A 378 -8.30 -22.97 12.93
CA ASN A 378 -8.26 -24.31 12.32
C ASN A 378 -7.50 -24.29 10.97
N ASP A 379 -7.33 -25.45 10.35
CA ASP A 379 -6.55 -25.58 9.10
C ASP A 379 -7.12 -24.78 7.92
N ASP A 380 -8.45 -24.69 7.78
CA ASP A 380 -9.11 -23.87 6.74
C ASP A 380 -8.91 -22.38 6.98
N GLU A 381 -9.03 -21.92 8.23
CA GLU A 381 -8.80 -20.51 8.59
C GLU A 381 -7.32 -20.12 8.38
N ARG A 382 -6.37 -21.00 8.74
CA ARG A 382 -4.94 -20.79 8.46
C ARG A 382 -4.69 -20.70 6.96
N TYR A 383 -5.31 -21.58 6.17
CA TYR A 383 -5.21 -21.53 4.72
C TYR A 383 -5.72 -20.21 4.14
N LYS A 384 -6.92 -19.80 4.56
CA LYS A 384 -7.53 -18.53 4.14
C LYS A 384 -6.65 -17.33 4.46
N LEU A 385 -6.18 -17.23 5.70
CA LEU A 385 -5.34 -16.12 6.14
C LEU A 385 -4.02 -16.06 5.37
N MET A 386 -3.32 -17.19 5.26
CA MET A 386 -1.97 -17.22 4.69
C MET A 386 -1.96 -17.06 3.17
N ARG A 387 -3.01 -17.50 2.46
CA ARG A 387 -3.02 -17.46 0.99
C ARG A 387 -4.38 -17.46 0.33
N GLY A 388 -5.36 -18.23 0.85
CA GLY A 388 -6.64 -18.44 0.16
C GLY A 388 -7.41 -17.15 -0.10
N ASN A 389 -7.40 -16.23 0.86
CA ASN A 389 -8.08 -14.94 0.71
C ASN A 389 -7.36 -14.03 -0.30
N ALA A 390 -6.02 -14.02 -0.31
CA ALA A 390 -5.25 -13.28 -1.30
C ALA A 390 -5.47 -13.84 -2.72
N ILE A 391 -5.54 -15.17 -2.87
CA ILE A 391 -5.87 -15.84 -4.13
C ILE A 391 -7.23 -15.38 -4.65
N ASN A 392 -8.24 -15.27 -3.78
CA ASN A 392 -9.58 -14.80 -4.16
C ASN A 392 -9.64 -13.30 -4.43
N LEU A 393 -8.94 -12.48 -3.64
CA LEU A 393 -8.93 -11.03 -3.79
C LEU A 393 -8.38 -10.62 -5.15
N TYR A 394 -7.22 -11.19 -5.55
CA TYR A 394 -6.52 -10.79 -6.76
C TYR A 394 -6.75 -11.74 -7.95
N ASP A 395 -7.59 -12.78 -7.79
CA ASP A 395 -7.79 -13.87 -8.75
C ASP A 395 -6.45 -14.49 -9.19
N LEU A 396 -5.63 -14.91 -8.22
CA LEU A 396 -4.23 -15.26 -8.47
C LEU A 396 -4.03 -16.50 -9.36
N GLN A 397 -5.11 -17.24 -9.65
CA GLN A 397 -5.10 -18.37 -10.56
C GLN A 397 -4.65 -17.97 -11.97
N ARG A 398 -4.84 -16.69 -12.36
CA ARG A 398 -4.36 -16.17 -13.65
C ARG A 398 -2.83 -16.12 -13.76
N TRP A 399 -2.11 -16.19 -12.64
CA TRP A 399 -0.65 -16.35 -12.59
C TRP A 399 -0.21 -17.77 -12.16
N GLY A 400 -1.14 -18.74 -12.17
CA GLY A 400 -0.86 -20.14 -11.84
C GLY A 400 -0.86 -20.45 -10.34
N ILE A 401 -1.32 -19.53 -9.49
CA ILE A 401 -1.41 -19.73 -8.03
C ILE A 401 -2.83 -20.19 -7.69
N THR A 402 -3.04 -21.50 -7.49
CA THR A 402 -4.37 -22.11 -7.36
C THR A 402 -4.68 -22.74 -6.01
N GLU A 403 -3.65 -23.10 -5.25
CA GLU A 403 -3.75 -23.64 -3.89
C GLU A 403 -2.86 -22.82 -3.00
#